data_AF-A0A930E7V0-F1
#
_entry.id   AF-A0A930E7V0-F1
#
_cell.length_a   1.000
_cell.length_b   1.000
_cell.length_c   1.000
_cell.angle_alpha   90.00
_cell.angle_beta   90.00
_cell.angle_gamma   90.00
#
_symmetry.space_group_name_H-M   'P 1'
#
loop_
_entity.id
_entity.type
_entity.pdbx_description
1 polymer ?
#
loop_
_entity_poly.entity_id
_entity_poly.type
_entity_poly.pdbx_seq_one_letter_code
_entity_poly.pdbx_strand_id
1 'polypeptide(L)'
;MITGEIKNKVDKMWEYFWTGGLTNPVDVIEQLTYLIFMKRLDQEEQRKEKEQKLGSIFGNFDEKFIFGENHQDIRWSNLIQLGDPKQLYDKVRNEAFEFIKNLDEDKDSVFSQYMENAIFKVPTPAVLQNTMDTIEEIFNNPQMVEDKDTKGDLYEYLLSKLST
;
A
#
# COMPACT_ATOMS: atom_id res chain seq x y z
N MET A 1 18.96 7.46 -7.66
CA MET A 1 19.74 7.95 -6.49
C MET A 1 18.72 8.50 -5.55
N ILE A 2 18.45 7.77 -4.47
CA ILE A 2 17.40 8.15 -3.54
C ILE A 2 17.53 9.61 -3.10
N THR A 3 16.47 10.38 -3.36
CA THR A 3 16.42 11.79 -2.98
C THR A 3 16.41 11.91 -1.46
N GLY A 4 16.97 13.00 -0.92
CA GLY A 4 16.92 13.26 0.53
C GLY A 4 15.48 13.31 1.07
N GLU A 5 14.51 13.67 0.22
CA GLU A 5 13.11 13.73 0.58
C GLU A 5 12.50 12.34 0.82
N ILE A 6 12.75 11.35 -0.04
CA ILE A 6 12.25 9.98 0.14
C ILE A 6 12.81 9.37 1.43
N LYS A 7 14.11 9.59 1.70
CA LYS A 7 14.73 9.13 2.96
C LYS A 7 14.01 9.68 4.17
N ASN A 8 13.77 10.99 4.19
CA ASN A 8 13.08 11.65 5.30
C ASN A 8 11.66 11.10 5.50
N LYS A 9 10.92 10.78 4.43
CA LYS A 9 9.57 10.19 4.54
C LYS A 9 9.63 8.76 5.09
N VAL A 10 10.59 7.95 4.65
CA VAL A 10 10.79 6.60 5.19
C VAL A 10 11.19 6.64 6.66
N ASP A 11 12.12 7.52 7.02
CA ASP A 11 12.54 7.74 8.41
C ASP A 11 11.35 8.14 9.30
N LYS A 12 10.48 9.02 8.78
CA LYS A 12 9.28 9.44 9.48
C LYS A 12 8.29 8.29 9.69
N MET A 13 8.07 7.46 8.67
CA MET A 13 7.24 6.26 8.82
C MET A 13 7.82 5.31 9.86
N TRP A 14 9.13 5.10 9.84
CA TRP A 14 9.84 4.29 10.83
C TRP A 14 9.63 4.82 12.26
N GLU A 15 9.75 6.13 12.45
CA GLU A 15 9.53 6.80 13.73
C GLU A 15 8.08 6.61 14.24
N TYR A 16 7.08 6.63 13.35
CA TYR A 16 5.69 6.35 13.75
C TYR A 16 5.55 4.95 14.35
N PHE A 17 6.12 3.93 13.72
CA PHE A 17 6.06 2.56 14.23
C PHE A 17 6.83 2.42 15.55
N TRP A 18 8.02 3.00 15.64
CA TRP A 18 8.83 2.99 16.85
C TRP A 18 8.10 3.63 18.04
N THR A 19 7.58 4.85 17.85
CA THR A 19 6.81 5.58 18.88
C THR A 19 5.48 4.91 19.20
N GLY A 20 4.89 4.19 18.24
CA GLY A 20 3.71 3.35 18.43
C GLY A 20 3.97 2.03 19.15
N GLY A 21 5.22 1.67 19.42
CA GLY A 21 5.60 0.45 20.15
C GLY A 21 5.90 -0.78 19.28
N LEU A 22 5.93 -0.65 17.95
CA LEU A 22 6.43 -1.70 17.06
C LEU A 22 7.89 -1.40 16.70
N THR A 23 8.82 -2.07 17.38
CA THR A 23 10.26 -1.78 17.29
C THR A 23 11.04 -2.79 16.46
N ASN A 24 10.47 -3.96 16.18
CA ASN A 24 11.14 -4.98 15.36
C ASN A 24 11.23 -4.50 13.90
N PRO A 25 12.43 -4.30 13.35
CA PRO A 25 12.62 -3.74 12.01
C PRO A 25 12.01 -4.61 10.91
N VAL A 26 12.00 -5.94 11.07
CA VAL A 26 11.38 -6.86 10.11
C VAL A 26 9.87 -6.66 10.09
N ASP A 27 9.24 -6.60 11.26
CA ASP A 27 7.79 -6.38 11.36
C ASP A 27 7.39 -5.03 10.74
N VAL A 28 8.16 -3.97 10.99
CA VAL A 28 7.91 -2.64 10.42
C VAL A 28 7.93 -2.68 8.89
N ILE A 29 8.93 -3.33 8.31
CA ILE A 29 9.06 -3.44 6.84
C ILE A 29 7.96 -4.31 6.25
N GLU A 30 7.57 -5.41 6.92
CA GLU A 30 6.40 -6.18 6.50
C GLU A 30 5.14 -5.31 6.44
N GLN A 31 4.85 -4.55 7.50
CA GLN A 31 3.67 -3.68 7.54
C GLN A 31 3.70 -2.60 6.45
N LEU A 32 4.85 -1.96 6.25
CA LEU A 32 5.03 -0.97 5.17
C LEU A 32 4.85 -1.61 3.79
N THR A 33 5.38 -2.81 3.59
CA THR A 33 5.25 -3.55 2.33
C THR A 33 3.78 -3.86 2.04
N TYR A 34 3.00 -4.29 3.02
CA TYR A 34 1.57 -4.53 2.85
C TYR A 34 0.80 -3.27 2.48
N LEU A 35 1.05 -2.15 3.17
CA LEU A 35 0.38 -0.87 2.87
C LEU A 35 0.76 -0.34 1.49
N ILE A 36 2.05 -0.39 1.12
CA ILE A 36 2.50 0.01 -0.21
C ILE A 36 1.86 -0.88 -1.28
N PHE A 37 1.72 -2.18 -1.02
CA PHE A 37 1.04 -3.09 -1.94
C PHE A 37 -0.43 -2.72 -2.13
N MET A 38 -1.16 -2.41 -1.05
CA MET A 38 -2.55 -1.92 -1.15
C MET A 38 -2.65 -0.65 -2.00
N LYS A 39 -1.75 0.33 -1.83
CA LYS A 39 -1.70 1.54 -2.67
C LYS A 39 -1.48 1.19 -4.14
N ARG A 40 -0.59 0.24 -4.43
CA ARG A 40 -0.29 -0.20 -5.80
C ARG A 40 -1.48 -0.88 -6.46
N LEU A 41 -2.22 -1.72 -5.72
CA LEU A 41 -3.44 -2.34 -6.24
C LEU A 41 -4.47 -1.29 -6.66
N ASP A 42 -4.66 -0.24 -5.85
CA ASP A 42 -5.57 0.85 -6.21
C ASP A 42 -5.08 1.68 -7.41
N GLN A 43 -3.76 1.93 -7.52
CA GLN A 43 -3.19 2.58 -8.70
C GLN A 43 -3.39 1.76 -9.99
N GLU A 44 -3.21 0.45 -9.92
CA GLU A 44 -3.47 -0.44 -11.04
C GLU A 44 -4.96 -0.43 -11.40
N GLU A 45 -5.86 -0.50 -10.41
CA GLU A 45 -7.30 -0.40 -10.65
C GLU A 45 -7.67 0.91 -11.36
N GLN A 46 -7.15 2.05 -10.90
CA GLN A 46 -7.35 3.35 -11.56
C GLN A 46 -6.78 3.40 -12.97
N ARG A 47 -5.66 2.71 -13.24
CA ARG A 47 -5.09 2.57 -14.60
C ARG A 47 -6.07 1.80 -15.49
N LYS A 48 -6.57 0.66 -15.03
CA LYS A 48 -7.57 -0.15 -15.74
C LYS A 48 -8.84 0.63 -16.03
N GLU A 49 -9.35 1.40 -15.07
CA GLU A 49 -10.53 2.26 -15.25
C GLU A 49 -10.31 3.33 -16.34
N LYS A 50 -9.12 3.95 -16.39
CA LYS A 50 -8.76 4.93 -17.43
C LYS A 50 -8.66 4.27 -18.81
N GLU A 51 -8.05 3.10 -18.87
CA GLU A 51 -7.91 2.32 -20.10
C GLU A 51 -9.25 1.79 -20.60
N GLN A 52 -10.15 1.36 -19.72
CA GLN A 52 -11.52 0.98 -20.08
C GLN A 52 -12.27 2.16 -20.70
N LYS A 53 -12.19 3.35 -20.10
CA LYS A 53 -12.80 4.56 -20.64
C LYS A 53 -12.27 4.87 -22.04
N LEU A 54 -10.97 4.72 -22.26
CA LEU A 54 -10.36 4.91 -23.58
C LEU A 54 -10.75 3.78 -24.56
N GLY A 55 -10.66 2.51 -24.15
CA GLY A 55 -10.95 1.32 -24.95
C GLY A 55 -12.43 1.16 -25.31
N SER A 56 -13.35 1.69 -24.50
CA SER A 56 -14.77 1.80 -24.83
C SER A 56 -15.04 2.68 -26.06
N ILE A 57 -14.10 3.59 -26.40
CA ILE A 57 -14.14 4.43 -27.60
C ILE A 57 -13.62 3.64 -28.82
N PHE A 58 -12.69 2.70 -28.62
CA PHE A 58 -11.97 1.98 -29.69
C PHE A 58 -12.38 0.51 -29.87
N GLY A 59 -13.32 0.00 -29.06
CA GLY A 59 -13.99 -1.28 -29.26
C GLY A 59 -13.14 -2.50 -28.90
N ASN A 60 -12.78 -2.63 -27.62
CA ASN A 60 -12.68 -3.90 -26.86
C ASN A 60 -11.94 -3.64 -25.54
N PHE A 61 -12.56 -3.97 -24.42
CA PHE A 61 -11.90 -4.00 -23.11
C PHE A 61 -12.43 -5.20 -22.33
N ASP A 62 -11.54 -6.17 -22.05
CA ASP A 62 -11.86 -7.41 -21.32
C ASP A 62 -10.82 -7.63 -20.20
N GLU A 63 -10.40 -6.55 -19.52
CA GLU A 63 -9.57 -6.71 -18.33
C GLU A 63 -10.44 -6.96 -17.09
N LYS A 64 -10.07 -8.00 -16.34
CA LYS A 64 -10.61 -8.28 -15.01
C LYS A 64 -10.13 -7.21 -14.03
N PHE A 65 -11.07 -6.48 -13.42
CA PHE A 65 -10.82 -5.56 -12.32
C PHE A 65 -10.33 -6.32 -11.07
N ILE A 66 -9.50 -5.65 -10.27
CA ILE A 66 -8.95 -6.17 -9.03
C ILE A 66 -10.03 -6.15 -7.95
N PHE A 67 -10.76 -5.03 -7.84
CA PHE A 67 -11.78 -4.84 -6.84
C PHE A 67 -13.17 -5.03 -7.45
N GLY A 68 -13.90 -6.03 -6.97
CA GLY A 68 -15.32 -6.18 -7.32
C GLY A 68 -16.17 -5.01 -6.82
N GLU A 69 -17.43 -4.93 -7.24
CA GLU A 69 -18.37 -3.88 -6.81
C GLU A 69 -18.49 -3.79 -5.28
N ASN A 70 -18.43 -4.93 -4.59
CA ASN A 70 -18.55 -5.02 -3.13
C ASN A 70 -17.24 -4.71 -2.38
N HIS A 71 -16.15 -4.42 -3.08
CA HIS A 71 -14.83 -4.14 -2.48
C HIS A 71 -14.33 -2.73 -2.82
N GLN A 72 -15.17 -1.88 -3.41
CA GLN A 72 -14.78 -0.52 -3.75
C GLN A 72 -14.42 0.29 -2.50
N ASP A 73 -15.11 0.05 -1.40
CA ASP A 73 -14.99 0.77 -0.15
C ASP A 73 -13.73 0.45 0.66
N ILE A 74 -12.99 -0.61 0.27
CA ILE A 74 -11.66 -0.96 0.81
C ILE A 74 -10.50 -0.55 -0.13
N ARG A 75 -10.80 0.12 -1.25
CA ARG A 75 -9.76 0.72 -2.10
C ARG A 75 -9.03 1.80 -1.34
N TRP A 76 -7.72 1.90 -1.56
CA TRP A 76 -6.87 2.90 -0.91
C TRP A 76 -7.44 4.32 -1.05
N SER A 77 -7.81 4.71 -2.26
CA SER A 77 -8.42 6.02 -2.56
C SER A 77 -9.69 6.33 -1.76
N ASN A 78 -10.45 5.33 -1.34
CA ASN A 78 -11.66 5.50 -0.52
C ASN A 78 -11.33 5.44 0.98
N LEU A 79 -10.41 4.55 1.39
CA LEU A 79 -9.96 4.42 2.77
C LEU A 79 -9.38 5.74 3.30
N ILE A 80 -8.51 6.40 2.52
CA ILE A 80 -7.86 7.64 2.96
C ILE A 80 -8.83 8.83 3.11
N GLN A 81 -10.06 8.70 2.59
CA GLN A 81 -11.10 9.71 2.70
C GLN A 81 -12.03 9.52 3.92
N LEU A 82 -11.91 8.41 4.67
CA LEU A 82 -12.81 8.11 5.79
C LEU A 82 -12.75 9.16 6.91
N GLY A 83 -11.60 9.80 7.12
CA GLY A 83 -11.41 10.87 8.09
C GLY A 83 -11.36 10.43 9.56
N ASP A 84 -12.13 9.41 9.97
CA ASP A 84 -12.05 8.82 11.32
C ASP A 84 -10.93 7.76 11.40
N PRO A 85 -9.88 7.97 12.21
CA PRO A 85 -8.76 7.05 12.30
C PRO A 85 -9.18 5.67 12.80
N LYS A 86 -10.16 5.59 13.72
CA LYS A 86 -10.60 4.31 14.28
C LYS A 86 -11.33 3.48 13.23
N GLN A 87 -12.30 4.08 12.53
CA GLN A 87 -12.99 3.44 11.43
C GLN A 87 -12.02 3.00 10.32
N LEU A 88 -11.06 3.85 9.95
CA LEU A 88 -10.01 3.49 8.99
C LEU A 88 -9.23 2.25 9.45
N TYR A 89 -8.81 2.24 10.71
CA TYR A 89 -8.05 1.12 11.27
C TYR A 89 -8.83 -0.18 11.28
N ASP A 90 -10.09 -0.16 11.75
CA ASP A 90 -10.94 -1.34 11.78
C ASP A 90 -11.19 -1.88 10.38
N LYS A 91 -11.41 -1.00 9.39
CA LYS A 91 -11.65 -1.39 8.00
C LYS A 91 -10.41 -1.94 7.32
N VAL A 92 -9.26 -1.30 7.51
CA VAL A 92 -7.99 -1.81 6.95
C VAL A 92 -7.65 -3.17 7.54
N ARG A 93 -7.74 -3.30 8.86
CA ARG A 93 -7.37 -4.53 9.57
C ARG A 93 -8.30 -5.69 9.24
N ASN A 94 -9.61 -5.47 9.27
CA ASN A 94 -10.58 -6.56 9.23
C ASN A 94 -11.09 -6.87 7.82
N GLU A 95 -10.98 -5.92 6.88
CA GLU A 95 -11.53 -6.06 5.52
C GLU A 95 -10.45 -5.94 4.46
N ALA A 96 -9.74 -4.81 4.38
CA ALA A 96 -8.76 -4.59 3.31
C ALA A 96 -7.58 -5.57 3.39
N PHE A 97 -7.08 -5.85 4.60
CA PHE A 97 -5.99 -6.79 4.81
C PHE A 97 -6.41 -8.24 4.50
N GLU A 98 -7.61 -8.63 4.90
CA GLU A 98 -8.15 -9.96 4.59
C GLU A 98 -8.42 -10.12 3.09
N PHE A 99 -8.85 -9.06 2.41
CA PHE A 99 -9.00 -9.06 0.96
C PHE A 99 -7.66 -9.32 0.26
N ILE A 100 -6.59 -8.59 0.62
CA ILE A 100 -5.28 -8.79 -0.04
C ILE A 100 -4.67 -10.16 0.23
N LYS A 101 -4.96 -10.77 1.40
CA LYS A 101 -4.51 -12.14 1.71
C LYS A 101 -5.11 -13.19 0.78
N ASN A 102 -6.30 -12.93 0.26
CA ASN A 102 -7.05 -13.85 -0.59
C ASN A 102 -7.16 -13.36 -2.04
N LEU A 103 -6.30 -12.41 -2.45
CA LEU A 103 -6.39 -11.76 -3.76
C LEU A 103 -6.05 -12.69 -4.92
N ASP A 104 -5.06 -13.56 -4.72
CA ASP A 104 -4.63 -14.51 -5.74
C ASP A 104 -5.41 -15.82 -5.58
N GLU A 105 -6.04 -16.26 -6.68
CA GLU A 105 -6.78 -17.52 -6.72
C GLU A 105 -5.84 -18.72 -6.72
N ASP A 106 -4.58 -18.53 -7.16
CA ASP A 106 -3.53 -19.53 -7.10
C ASP A 106 -2.86 -19.57 -5.73
N LYS A 107 -3.21 -20.57 -4.92
CA LYS A 107 -2.65 -20.77 -3.58
C LYS A 107 -1.17 -21.17 -3.61
N ASP A 108 -0.67 -21.67 -4.73
CA ASP A 108 0.73 -22.08 -4.89
C ASP A 108 1.63 -20.92 -5.34
N SER A 109 1.06 -19.74 -5.62
CA SER A 109 1.83 -18.57 -6.00
C SER A 109 2.73 -18.07 -4.85
N VAL A 110 3.87 -17.48 -5.19
CA VAL A 110 4.82 -16.91 -4.21
C VAL A 110 4.15 -15.84 -3.35
N PHE A 111 3.21 -15.09 -3.93
CA PHE A 111 2.44 -14.09 -3.21
C PHE A 111 1.52 -14.73 -2.17
N SER A 112 0.74 -15.75 -2.56
CA SER A 112 -0.15 -16.48 -1.67
C SER A 112 0.60 -17.12 -0.49
N GLN A 113 1.76 -17.74 -0.76
CA GLN A 113 2.60 -18.33 0.28
C GLN A 113 3.14 -17.28 1.26
N TYR A 114 3.54 -16.10 0.76
CA TYR A 114 4.00 -15.01 1.61
C TYR A 114 2.85 -14.43 2.47
N MET A 115 1.64 -14.34 1.90
CA MET A 115 0.48 -13.75 2.58
C MET A 115 -0.26 -14.72 3.51
N GLU A 116 -0.13 -16.03 3.33
CA GLU A 116 -0.88 -17.06 4.10
C GLU A 116 -0.81 -16.82 5.61
N ASN A 117 0.41 -16.61 6.12
CA ASN A 117 0.70 -16.40 7.53
C ASN A 117 0.91 -14.92 7.88
N ALA A 118 0.59 -14.00 6.96
CA ALA A 118 0.72 -12.57 7.21
C ALA A 118 -0.24 -12.12 8.30
N ILE A 119 0.27 -11.27 9.20
CA ILE A 119 -0.46 -10.71 10.33
C ILE A 119 -0.35 -9.19 10.26
N PHE A 120 -1.49 -8.52 10.43
CA PHE A 120 -1.54 -7.08 10.59
C PHE A 120 -1.08 -6.68 11.99
N LYS A 121 0.05 -5.97 12.07
CA LYS A 121 0.76 -5.60 13.31
C LYS A 121 0.83 -4.08 13.53
N VAL A 122 0.17 -3.27 12.71
CA VAL A 122 0.18 -1.80 12.89
C VAL A 122 -0.40 -1.47 14.27
N PRO A 123 0.34 -0.76 15.15
CA PRO A 123 0.05 -0.78 16.58
C PRO A 123 -1.16 0.07 16.97
N THR A 124 -1.43 1.17 16.27
CA THR A 124 -2.52 2.10 16.62
C THR A 124 -3.17 2.71 15.37
N PRO A 125 -4.42 3.22 15.50
CA PRO A 125 -5.08 3.99 14.45
C PRO A 125 -4.27 5.18 13.93
N ALA A 126 -3.60 5.91 14.82
CA ALA A 126 -2.79 7.06 14.45
C ALA A 126 -1.56 6.67 13.63
N VAL A 127 -0.89 5.57 13.99
CA VAL A 127 0.26 5.07 13.22
C VAL A 127 -0.17 4.65 11.82
N LEU A 128 -1.29 3.95 11.70
CA LEU A 128 -1.83 3.58 10.39
C LEU A 128 -2.12 4.82 9.53
N GLN A 129 -2.91 5.77 10.04
CA GLN A 129 -3.29 6.97 9.29
C GLN A 129 -2.06 7.76 8.84
N ASN A 130 -1.16 8.10 9.78
CA ASN A 130 0.05 8.86 9.46
C ASN A 130 0.94 8.15 8.42
N THR A 131 1.00 6.82 8.48
CA THR A 131 1.77 6.01 7.52
C THR A 131 1.10 6.03 6.14
N MET A 132 -0.22 5.83 6.07
CA MET A 132 -0.97 5.91 4.82
C MET A 132 -0.87 7.29 4.19
N ASP A 133 -1.02 8.37 4.96
CA ASP A 133 -0.85 9.74 4.47
C ASP A 133 0.55 9.97 3.91
N THR A 134 1.58 9.45 4.59
CA THR A 134 2.97 9.57 4.13
C THR A 134 3.22 8.78 2.83
N ILE A 135 2.63 7.59 2.70
CA ILE A 135 2.65 6.80 1.45
C ILE A 135 1.92 7.56 0.34
N GLU A 136 0.77 8.18 0.64
CA GLU A 136 0.01 8.97 -0.32
C GLU A 136 0.82 10.15 -0.86
N GLU A 137 1.52 10.88 0.02
CA GLU A 137 2.42 11.96 -0.36
C GLU A 137 3.54 11.47 -1.30
N ILE A 138 4.17 10.33 -1.00
CA ILE A 138 5.23 9.75 -1.85
C ILE A 138 4.67 9.38 -3.23
N PHE A 139 3.52 8.70 -3.28
CA PHE A 139 2.95 8.13 -4.50
C PHE A 139 2.17 9.13 -5.37
N ASN A 140 1.89 10.33 -4.85
CA ASN A 140 1.24 11.39 -5.61
C ASN A 140 2.17 12.57 -5.94
N ASN A 141 3.40 12.61 -5.41
CA ASN A 141 4.36 13.64 -5.75
C ASN A 141 4.86 13.43 -7.20
N PRO A 142 4.55 14.32 -8.16
CA PRO A 142 4.94 14.15 -9.57
C PRO A 142 6.45 14.00 -9.76
N GLN A 143 7.25 14.68 -8.93
CA GLN A 143 8.72 14.61 -8.97
C GLN A 143 9.25 13.23 -8.53
N MET A 144 8.45 12.47 -7.78
CA MET A 144 8.75 11.13 -7.30
C MET A 144 8.08 10.03 -8.14
N VAL A 145 7.04 10.36 -8.90
CA VAL A 145 6.22 9.34 -9.62
C VAL A 145 6.66 9.17 -11.08
N GLU A 146 7.20 10.21 -11.71
CA GLU A 146 7.66 10.16 -13.10
C GLU A 146 8.93 9.31 -13.29
N ASP A 147 9.70 9.09 -12.21
CA ASP A 147 10.91 8.29 -12.26
C ASP A 147 10.64 6.84 -11.80
N LYS A 148 10.80 5.90 -12.73
CA LYS A 148 10.71 4.45 -12.45
C LYS A 148 11.69 4.03 -11.34
N ASP A 149 12.76 4.79 -11.14
CA ASP A 149 13.78 4.55 -10.11
C ASP A 149 13.28 4.91 -8.70
N THR A 150 12.32 5.80 -8.52
CA THR A 150 11.85 6.24 -7.19
C THR A 150 11.20 5.10 -6.39
N LYS A 151 10.48 4.20 -7.06
CA LYS A 151 9.90 3.02 -6.41
C LYS A 151 11.00 2.06 -5.97
N GLY A 152 12.02 1.87 -6.80
CA GLY A 152 13.22 1.09 -6.45
C GLY A 152 13.96 1.68 -5.26
N ASP A 153 14.27 2.98 -5.32
CA ASP A 153 14.93 3.76 -4.27
C ASP A 153 14.18 3.66 -2.93
N LEU A 154 12.83 3.70 -2.94
CA LEU A 154 11.99 3.50 -1.74
C LEU A 154 12.22 2.12 -1.12
N TYR A 155 12.12 1.04 -1.91
CA TYR A 155 12.33 -0.33 -1.41
C TYR A 155 13.76 -0.57 -0.98
N GLU A 156 14.76 -0.10 -1.74
CA GLU A 156 16.16 -0.21 -1.38
C GLU A 156 16.45 0.46 -0.04
N TYR A 157 15.88 1.64 0.20
CA TYR A 157 16.09 2.33 1.47
C TYR A 157 15.35 1.68 2.63
N LEU A 158 14.12 1.19 2.43
CA LEU A 158 13.42 0.37 3.41
C LEU A 158 14.27 -0.84 3.81
N LEU A 159 14.83 -1.57 2.85
CA LEU A 159 15.69 -2.73 3.12
C LEU A 159 17.01 -2.34 3.80
N SER A 160 17.58 -1.17 3.50
CA SER A 160 18.79 -0.68 4.17
C SER A 160 18.60 -0.55 5.69
N LYS A 161 17.37 -0.30 6.15
CA LYS A 161 17.03 -0.26 7.58
C LYS A 161 17.04 -1.61 8.29
N LEU A 162 17.01 -2.73 7.57
CA LEU A 162 17.24 -4.06 8.17
C LEU A 162 18.70 -4.29 8.54
N SER A 163 19.60 -3.58 7.85
CA SER A 163 21.05 -3.76 8.01
C SER A 163 21.66 -2.85 9.08
N THR A 164 20.83 -2.07 9.78
CA THR A 164 21.24 -1.09 10.81
C THR A 164 20.62 -1.45 12.16
#